data_AF-X1TJF4-F1
#
_entry.id   AF-X1TJF4-F1
#
_cell.length_a   1.000
_cell.length_b   1.000
_cell.length_c   1.000
_cell.angle_alpha   90.00
_cell.angle_beta   90.00
_cell.angle_gamma   90.00
#
_symmetry.space_group_name_H-M   'P 1'
#
loop_
_entity.id
_entity.type
_entity.pdbx_description
1 polymer ?
#
loop_
_entity_poly.entity_id
_entity_poly.type
_entity_poly.pdbx_seq_one_letter_code
_entity_poly.pdbx_strand_id
1 'polypeptide(L)'
;GKKGTGFIAAESNTPILPVAISGTNKIIKKPHKRIFFPRVKLIVGDIIDIKDILKEHCKKEAILIIVDRTMKEIGKIYNKIK
;
A
#
# COMPACT_ATOMS: atom_id res chain seq x y z
N GLY A 1 -4.54 0.33 10.77
CA GLY A 1 -3.66 0.22 9.58
C GLY A 1 -4.33 -0.59 8.50
N LYS A 2 -3.93 -1.86 8.32
CA LYS A 2 -4.34 -2.71 7.19
C LYS A 2 -5.86 -2.93 7.04
N LYS A 3 -6.57 -3.31 8.10
CA LYS A 3 -8.04 -3.47 8.04
C LYS A 3 -8.78 -2.15 7.75
N GLY A 4 -8.22 -1.02 8.18
CA GLY A 4 -8.81 0.31 7.96
C GLY A 4 -8.78 0.72 6.49
N THR A 5 -7.69 0.43 5.78
CA THR A 5 -7.60 0.71 4.34
C THR A 5 -8.65 -0.07 3.55
N GLY A 6 -8.83 -1.36 3.85
CA GLY A 6 -9.88 -2.17 3.22
C GLY A 6 -11.29 -1.67 3.52
N PHE A 7 -11.56 -1.29 4.77
CA PHE A 7 -12.86 -0.75 5.16
C PHE A 7 -13.18 0.58 4.47
N ILE A 8 -12.25 1.55 4.52
CA ILE A 8 -12.46 2.87 3.89
C ILE A 8 -12.68 2.72 2.39
N ALA A 9 -11.86 1.90 1.73
CA ALA A 9 -11.97 1.67 0.29
C ALA A 9 -13.29 0.98 -0.10
N ALA A 10 -13.71 -0.05 0.65
CA ALA A 10 -14.96 -0.75 0.42
C ALA A 10 -16.20 0.14 0.66
N GLU A 11 -16.13 1.07 1.61
CA GLU A 11 -17.27 1.92 1.95
C GLU A 11 -17.39 3.16 1.07
N SER A 12 -16.25 3.68 0.61
CA SER A 12 -16.21 4.85 -0.28
C SER A 12 -16.21 4.50 -1.76
N ASN A 13 -16.13 3.22 -2.14
CA ASN A 13 -15.94 2.77 -3.53
C ASN A 13 -14.78 3.48 -4.25
N THR A 14 -13.75 3.87 -3.50
CA THR A 14 -12.61 4.63 -4.04
C THR A 14 -11.49 3.68 -4.48
N PRO A 15 -10.89 3.90 -5.66
CA PRO A 15 -9.76 3.10 -6.09
C PRO A 15 -8.56 3.31 -5.17
N ILE A 16 -7.72 2.29 -5.05
CA ILE A 16 -6.48 2.36 -4.28
C ILE A 16 -5.30 2.51 -5.25
N LEU A 17 -4.39 3.44 -4.95
CA LEU A 17 -3.11 3.58 -5.65
C LEU A 17 -1.97 3.05 -4.77
N PRO A 18 -1.40 1.87 -5.07
CA PRO A 18 -0.27 1.31 -4.34
C PRO A 18 1.01 2.13 -4.59
N VAL A 19 1.72 2.49 -3.53
CA VAL A 19 3.00 3.19 -3.63
C VAL A 19 4.03 2.53 -2.70
N ALA A 20 5.24 2.30 -3.23
CA ALA A 20 6.37 1.82 -2.44
C ALA A 20 7.47 2.87 -2.41
N ILE A 21 8.01 3.06 -1.20
CA ILE A 21 9.08 4.03 -0.93
C ILE A 21 10.22 3.28 -0.24
N SER A 22 11.43 3.40 -0.77
CA SER A 22 12.65 2.80 -0.21
C SER A 22 13.69 3.87 0.10
N GLY A 23 14.46 3.66 1.18
CA GLY A 23 15.54 4.54 1.61
C GLY A 23 15.14 5.60 2.65
N THR A 24 13.85 5.87 2.84
CA THR A 24 13.37 6.84 3.85
C THR A 24 13.72 6.42 5.28
N ASN A 25 13.72 5.13 5.57
CA ASN A 25 14.14 4.57 6.87
C ASN A 25 15.63 4.83 7.19
N LYS A 26 16.45 5.17 6.19
CA LYS A 26 17.86 5.53 6.39
C LYS A 26 18.01 7.01 6.73
N ILE A 27 17.01 7.87 6.47
CA ILE A 27 17.05 9.32 6.78
C ILE A 27 17.09 9.51 8.30
N ILE A 28 16.18 8.85 9.02
CA ILE A 28 16.10 8.87 10.49
C ILE A 28 16.07 7.42 10.98
N LYS A 29 17.23 6.91 11.45
CA LYS A 29 17.31 5.59 12.09
C LYS A 29 17.08 5.71 13.59
N LYS A 30 15.98 5.15 14.11
CA LYS A 30 15.80 4.97 15.56
C LYS A 30 16.89 4.01 16.09
N PRO A 31 17.52 4.25 17.25
CA PRO A 31 17.24 5.29 18.26
C PRO A 31 18.10 6.58 18.16
N HIS A 32 18.70 6.92 17.01
CA HIS A 32 19.79 7.91 16.94
C HIS A 32 19.40 9.34 16.51
N LYS A 33 20.27 10.29 16.90
CA LYS A 33 20.16 11.78 16.79
C LYS A 33 20.63 12.41 15.46
N ARG A 34 21.11 11.64 14.47
CA ARG A 34 21.70 12.19 13.22
C ARG A 34 20.83 11.88 12.00
N ILE A 35 20.68 12.88 11.14
CA ILE A 35 20.00 12.80 9.84
C ILE A 35 21.02 12.35 8.79
N PHE A 36 20.63 11.40 7.94
CA PHE A 36 21.41 10.99 6.77
C PHE A 36 20.70 11.39 5.48
N PHE A 37 21.44 11.52 4.38
CA PHE A 37 20.93 11.86 3.05
C PHE A 37 21.02 10.67 2.08
N PRO A 38 20.28 9.57 2.33
CA PRO A 38 20.24 8.43 1.43
C PRO A 38 19.50 8.77 0.13
N ARG A 39 19.79 8.04 -0.96
CA ARG A 39 18.93 8.05 -2.14
C ARG A 39 17.57 7.45 -1.78
N VAL A 40 16.50 8.20 -2.05
CA VAL A 40 15.11 7.75 -1.91
C VAL A 40 14.61 7.29 -3.27
N LYS A 41 14.01 6.10 -3.31
CA LYS A 41 13.38 5.55 -4.52
C LYS A 41 11.88 5.43 -4.29
N LEU A 42 11.09 5.74 -5.30
CA LEU A 42 9.64 5.63 -5.29
C LEU A 42 9.18 4.90 -6.55
N ILE A 43 8.27 3.94 -6.39
CA ILE A 43 7.52 3.35 -7.49
C ILE A 43 6.03 3.43 -7.17
N VAL A 44 5.26 3.78 -8.19
CA VAL A 44 3.80 3.74 -8.18
C VAL A 44 3.37 2.46 -8.91
N GLY A 45 2.48 1.70 -8.29
CA GLY A 45 1.91 0.48 -8.87
C GLY A 45 0.64 0.75 -9.65
N ASP A 46 0.03 -0.32 -10.13
CA ASP A 46 -1.22 -0.27 -10.86
C ASP A 46 -2.40 0.10 -9.93
N ILE A 47 -3.35 0.87 -10.44
CA ILE A 47 -4.57 1.24 -9.71
C ILE A 47 -5.40 -0.02 -9.45
N ILE A 48 -5.85 -0.18 -8.20
CA ILE A 48 -6.77 -1.25 -7.80
C ILE A 48 -8.18 -0.67 -7.80
N ASP A 49 -8.98 -1.09 -8.78
CA ASP A 49 -10.40 -0.75 -8.81
C ASP A 49 -11.17 -1.60 -7.79
N ILE A 50 -11.79 -0.92 -6.84
CA ILE A 50 -12.57 -1.56 -5.77
C ILE A 50 -13.96 -1.93 -6.25
N LYS A 51 -14.49 -1.25 -7.28
CA LYS A 51 -15.81 -1.55 -7.84
C LYS A 51 -15.87 -2.96 -8.39
N ASP A 52 -14.80 -3.42 -9.03
CA ASP A 52 -14.74 -4.76 -9.59
C ASP A 52 -14.71 -5.83 -8.48
N ILE A 53 -14.01 -5.56 -7.38
CA ILE A 53 -13.97 -6.47 -6.22
C ILE A 53 -15.34 -6.55 -5.52
N LEU A 54 -16.06 -5.43 -5.43
CA LEU A 54 -17.37 -5.38 -4.77
C LEU A 54 -18.52 -5.95 -5.62
N LYS A 55 -18.34 -6.07 -6.94
CA LYS A 55 -19.30 -6.79 -7.80
C LYS A 55 -19.24 -8.30 -7.56
N GLU A 56 -18.07 -8.83 -7.25
CA GLU A 56 -17.83 -10.28 -7.15
C GLU A 56 -17.95 -10.82 -5.71
N HIS A 57 -17.87 -9.94 -4.69
CA HIS A 57 -17.80 -10.36 -3.29
C HIS A 57 -18.68 -9.53 -2.38
N CYS A 58 -19.14 -10.15 -1.27
CA CYS A 58 -19.83 -9.41 -0.22
C CYS A 58 -18.86 -8.43 0.48
N LYS A 59 -19.37 -7.29 0.97
CA LYS A 59 -18.55 -6.23 1.59
C LYS A 59 -17.57 -6.76 2.65
N LYS A 60 -17.99 -7.71 3.49
CA LYS A 60 -17.17 -8.24 4.58
C LYS A 60 -15.96 -9.03 4.07
N GLU A 61 -16.13 -9.79 3.00
CA GLU A 61 -15.06 -10.55 2.34
C GLU A 61 -14.19 -9.64 1.48
N ALA A 62 -14.81 -8.71 0.76
CA ALA A 62 -14.13 -7.73 -0.09
C ALA A 62 -13.08 -6.95 0.70
N ILE A 63 -13.35 -6.55 1.95
CA ILE A 63 -12.37 -5.87 2.81
C ILE A 63 -11.05 -6.65 2.92
N LEU A 64 -11.11 -7.98 3.11
CA LEU A 64 -9.91 -8.80 3.24
C LEU A 64 -9.19 -8.93 1.89
N ILE A 65 -9.95 -9.10 0.80
CA ILE A 65 -9.42 -9.21 -0.56
C ILE A 65 -8.71 -7.92 -0.99
N ILE A 66 -9.32 -6.76 -0.72
CA ILE A 66 -8.76 -5.44 -1.00
C ILE A 66 -7.43 -5.28 -0.29
N VAL A 67 -7.37 -5.63 1.00
CA VAL A 67 -6.14 -5.54 1.79
C VAL A 67 -5.07 -6.47 1.24
N ASP A 68 -5.41 -7.72 0.96
CA ASP A 68 -4.46 -8.70 0.43
C ASP A 68 -3.88 -8.26 -0.93
N ARG A 69 -4.76 -7.89 -1.88
CA ARG A 69 -4.35 -7.43 -3.22
C ARG A 69 -3.49 -6.18 -3.15
N THR A 70 -3.85 -5.21 -2.30
CA THR A 70 -3.06 -4.00 -2.08
C THR A 70 -1.69 -4.32 -1.52
N MET A 71 -1.60 -5.15 -0.48
CA MET A 71 -0.33 -5.50 0.15
C MET A 71 0.56 -6.33 -0.78
N LYS A 72 -0.02 -7.22 -1.59
CA LYS A 72 0.70 -7.97 -2.63
C LYS A 72 1.29 -7.06 -3.68
N GLU A 73 0.52 -6.10 -4.19
CA GLU A 73 1.02 -5.15 -5.19
C GLU A 73 2.14 -4.29 -4.60
N ILE A 74 1.95 -3.73 -3.39
CA ILE A 74 3.01 -3.00 -2.67
C ILE A 74 4.28 -3.87 -2.52
N GLY A 75 4.14 -5.14 -2.16
CA GLY A 75 5.28 -6.06 -2.04
C GLY A 75 6.02 -6.27 -3.36
N LYS A 76 5.27 -6.47 -4.46
CA LYS A 76 5.80 -6.61 -5.82
C LYS A 76 6.59 -5.36 -6.25
N ILE A 77 6.03 -4.16 -6.09
CA ILE A 77 6.73 -2.92 -6.46
C ILE A 77 7.89 -2.59 -5.51
N TYR A 78 7.77 -2.93 -4.22
CA TYR A 78 8.84 -2.73 -3.25
C TYR A 78 10.06 -3.61 -3.55
N ASN A 79 9.84 -4.86 -3.96
CA ASN A 79 10.93 -5.77 -4.35
C ASN A 79 11.70 -5.29 -5.59
N LYS A 80 11.10 -4.47 -6.46
CA LYS A 80 11.79 -3.85 -7.61
C LYS A 80 12.69 -2.69 -7.21
N ILE A 81 12.41 -2.00 -6.10
CA ILE A 81 13.16 -0.81 -5.65
C ILE A 81 14.16 -1.08 -4.53
N LYS A 82 13.96 -2.16 -3.77
CA LYS A 82 14.83 -2.58 -2.65
C LYS A 82 16.28 -2.66 -3.10
#